data_AF-K9T793-F1
#
_entry.id   AF-K9T793-F1
#
_cell.length_a   1.000
_cell.length_b   1.000
_cell.length_c   1.000
_cell.angle_alpha   90.00
_cell.angle_beta   90.00
_cell.angle_gamma   90.00
#
_symmetry.space_group_name_H-M   'P 1'
#
loop_
_entity.id
_entity.type
_entity.pdbx_description
1 polymer ?
#
loop_
_entity_poly.entity_id
_entity_poly.type
_entity_poly.pdbx_seq_one_letter_code
_entity_poly.pdbx_strand_id
1 'polypeptide(L)'
;MKRIFKLRLAISVAGFAIAGLLFSKAAEAVTLYRVSQETAVNSSNYNLLGYIKPFVTTQTVSQYYNYKNSSFGGSNIQLVNDRSHLFLVQAKDGLALFSVHNSPATSDRTGGNARMQFDLLGDPNKASFMVRDDASDTYLVNGTVINAANSTLRGDTFTTAQNWQPGKTDGFAIGSLNDNWTT
;
A
#
# COMPACT_ATOMS: atom_id res chain seq x y z
N MET A 1 9.21 21.55 3.40
CA MET A 1 7.88 21.16 3.93
C MET A 1 7.93 19.70 4.36
N LYS A 2 7.60 19.41 5.62
CA LYS A 2 7.55 18.04 6.15
C LYS A 2 6.23 17.40 5.73
N ARG A 3 6.26 16.35 4.88
CA ARG A 3 5.06 15.60 4.48
C ARG A 3 4.69 14.64 5.62
N ILE A 4 3.58 14.88 6.31
CA ILE A 4 3.10 14.04 7.42
C ILE A 4 2.01 13.14 6.88
N PHE A 5 2.30 11.84 6.81
CA PHE A 5 1.31 10.81 6.52
C PHE A 5 0.75 10.31 7.87
N LYS A 6 -0.58 10.28 7.99
CA LYS A 6 -1.27 9.66 9.12
C LYS A 6 -1.98 8.44 8.59
N LEU A 7 -1.38 7.28 8.87
CA LEU A 7 -1.93 5.99 8.52
C LEU A 7 -2.70 5.47 9.74
N ARG A 8 -4.02 5.30 9.60
CA ARG A 8 -4.80 4.49 10.54
C ARG A 8 -4.66 3.03 10.12
N LEU A 9 -3.75 2.32 10.79
CA LEU A 9 -3.50 0.91 10.54
C LEU A 9 -3.97 0.10 11.76
N ALA A 10 -5.17 -0.48 11.67
CA ALA A 10 -5.58 -1.54 12.58
C ALA A 10 -5.10 -2.88 12.01
N ILE A 11 -3.83 -3.21 12.22
CA ILE A 11 -3.29 -4.56 11.98
C ILE A 11 -3.13 -5.24 13.34
N SER A 12 -3.77 -6.40 13.51
CA SER A 12 -3.36 -7.35 14.53
C SER A 12 -2.24 -8.24 13.97
N VAL A 13 -1.15 -8.34 14.73
CA VAL A 13 -0.01 -9.29 14.67
C VAL A 13 1.29 -8.83 13.97
N ALA A 14 2.29 -8.64 14.85
CA ALA A 14 3.76 -8.84 14.83
C ALA A 14 4.68 -8.26 13.72
N GLY A 15 5.46 -7.24 14.12
CA GLY A 15 6.92 -7.13 13.87
C GLY A 15 7.40 -6.64 12.49
N PHE A 16 7.87 -5.39 12.42
CA PHE A 16 8.59 -4.86 11.25
C PHE A 16 10.06 -4.56 11.58
N ALA A 17 10.97 -4.91 10.65
CA ALA A 17 12.39 -4.56 10.70
C ALA A 17 12.75 -3.68 9.50
N ILE A 18 13.55 -2.64 9.73
CA ILE A 18 14.02 -1.69 8.71
C ILE A 18 15.55 -1.81 8.63
N ALA A 19 16.09 -2.09 7.44
CA ALA A 19 17.52 -2.08 7.17
C ALA A 19 17.92 -0.78 6.44
N GLY A 20 18.97 -0.10 6.89
CA GLY A 20 19.50 1.13 6.28
C GLY A 20 20.99 1.03 6.03
N LEU A 21 21.48 1.70 4.97
CA LEU A 21 22.90 1.93 4.69
C LEU A 21 23.09 3.26 3.93
N LEU A 22 24.16 3.98 4.29
CA LEU A 22 24.51 5.36 3.96
C LEU A 22 25.49 5.45 2.78
N PHE A 23 25.29 6.37 1.83
CA PHE A 23 26.35 6.96 0.99
C PHE A 23 25.98 8.40 0.57
N SER A 24 26.97 9.30 0.58
CA SER A 24 26.86 10.73 0.28
C SER A 24 27.01 11.05 -1.22
N LYS A 25 25.90 11.41 -1.86
CA LYS A 25 25.81 12.08 -3.16
C LYS A 25 25.13 13.45 -2.92
N ALA A 26 25.34 14.45 -3.78
CA ALA A 26 24.69 15.77 -3.68
C ALA A 26 23.23 15.62 -3.23
N ALA A 27 22.83 16.36 -2.20
CA ALA A 27 21.57 16.15 -1.47
C ALA A 27 20.36 16.39 -2.39
N GLU A 28 20.02 15.39 -3.18
CA GLU A 28 18.74 15.29 -3.84
C GLU A 28 17.70 15.33 -2.74
N ALA A 29 16.72 16.23 -2.85
CA ALA A 29 15.68 16.37 -1.84
C ALA A 29 14.89 15.06 -1.77
N VAL A 30 15.30 14.16 -0.88
CA VAL A 30 14.63 12.89 -0.69
C VAL A 30 13.31 13.18 0.00
N THR A 31 12.22 13.02 -0.74
CA THR A 31 10.89 13.06 -0.14
C THR A 31 10.70 11.78 0.67
N LEU A 32 10.56 11.96 1.98
CA LEU A 32 10.24 10.90 2.93
C LEU A 32 8.81 11.05 3.41
N TYR A 33 8.15 9.90 3.59
CA TYR A 33 6.75 9.82 3.98
C TYR A 33 6.63 9.21 5.37
N ARG A 34 6.11 9.98 6.33
CA ARG A 34 5.97 9.55 7.73
C ARG A 34 4.96 8.42 7.88
N VAL A 35 5.35 7.26 8.37
CA VAL A 35 4.40 6.19 8.72
C VAL A 35 4.12 6.25 10.21
N SER A 36 2.85 6.26 10.58
CA SER A 36 2.44 6.17 11.98
C SER A 36 1.34 5.13 12.14
N GLN A 37 1.18 4.58 13.33
CA GLN A 37 0.12 3.62 13.66
C GLN A 37 -0.65 4.12 14.87
N GLU A 38 -1.97 3.94 14.88
CA GLU A 38 -2.77 4.27 16.06
C GLU A 38 -2.35 3.43 17.28
N THR A 39 -2.26 4.09 18.44
CA THR A 39 -1.87 3.44 19.70
C THR A 39 -2.92 2.46 20.23
N ALA A 40 -4.17 2.70 19.89
CA ALA A 40 -5.32 1.82 20.05
C ALA A 40 -6.38 2.21 19.02
N VAL A 41 -7.28 1.28 18.69
CA VAL A 41 -8.38 1.51 17.72
C VAL A 41 -9.14 2.79 18.08
N ASN A 42 -9.22 3.74 17.15
CA ASN A 42 -9.91 5.03 17.28
C ASN A 42 -9.30 6.00 18.31
N SER A 43 -8.10 5.72 18.82
CA SER A 43 -7.47 6.57 19.85
C SER A 43 -7.10 7.98 19.36
N SER A 44 -7.02 8.19 18.05
CA SER A 44 -6.50 9.42 17.43
C SER A 44 -5.06 9.80 17.86
N ASN A 45 -4.41 8.93 18.63
CA ASN A 45 -3.02 9.00 19.05
C ASN A 45 -2.20 8.05 18.16
N TYR A 46 -1.09 8.54 17.60
CA TYR A 46 -0.31 7.79 16.63
C TYR A 46 1.16 7.68 17.02
N ASN A 47 1.67 6.46 17.10
CA ASN A 47 3.08 6.16 17.23
C ASN A 47 3.77 6.29 15.87
N LEU A 48 4.83 7.08 15.78
CA LEU A 48 5.68 7.13 14.60
C LEU A 48 6.40 5.79 14.45
N LEU A 49 6.14 5.08 13.34
CA LEU A 49 6.85 3.84 13.00
C LEU A 49 8.13 4.12 12.21
N GLY A 50 8.17 5.22 11.46
CA GLY A 50 9.34 5.61 10.69
C GLY A 50 8.99 6.44 9.46
N TYR A 51 9.85 6.36 8.46
CA TYR A 51 9.68 7.07 7.19
C TYR A 51 9.90 6.11 6.01
N ILE A 52 9.01 6.15 5.02
CA ILE A 52 9.16 5.41 3.76
C ILE A 52 9.70 6.36 2.69
N LYS A 53 10.75 5.91 2.00
CA LYS A 53 11.19 6.50 0.73
C LYS A 53 10.47 5.75 -0.40
N PRO A 54 9.85 6.43 -1.38
CA PRO A 54 9.24 5.73 -2.51
C PRO A 54 10.28 5.05 -3.38
N PHE A 55 9.90 3.92 -3.95
CA PHE A 55 10.55 3.38 -5.13
C PHE A 55 10.20 4.26 -6.32
N VAL A 56 11.20 4.65 -7.12
CA VAL A 56 10.98 5.48 -8.31
C VAL A 56 11.04 4.58 -9.54
N THR A 57 10.07 4.75 -10.45
CA THR A 57 9.99 3.98 -11.69
C THR A 57 9.48 4.84 -12.84
N THR A 58 9.85 4.49 -14.07
CA THR A 58 9.34 5.10 -15.30
C THR A 58 8.05 4.44 -15.80
N GLN A 59 7.63 3.33 -15.18
CA GLN A 59 6.41 2.60 -15.46
C GLN A 59 5.18 3.30 -14.86
N THR A 60 3.98 2.96 -15.34
CA THR A 60 2.74 3.30 -14.61
C THR A 60 2.57 2.43 -13.36
N VAL A 61 1.68 2.80 -12.44
CA VAL A 61 1.38 2.02 -11.23
C VAL A 61 0.98 0.59 -11.59
N SER A 62 0.07 0.42 -12.55
CA SER A 62 -0.38 -0.90 -13.01
C SER A 62 0.75 -1.72 -13.66
N GLN A 63 1.57 -1.06 -14.49
CA GLN A 63 2.73 -1.72 -15.11
C GLN A 63 3.76 -2.16 -14.07
N TYR A 64 4.02 -1.34 -13.05
CA TYR A 64 4.94 -1.68 -11.97
C TYR A 64 4.39 -2.80 -11.08
N TYR A 65 3.08 -2.79 -10.77
CA TYR A 65 2.43 -3.86 -10.02
C TYR A 65 2.55 -5.20 -10.76
N ASN A 66 2.41 -5.17 -12.10
CA ASN A 66 2.66 -6.29 -12.99
C ASN A 66 1.94 -7.58 -12.54
N TYR A 67 0.64 -7.48 -12.23
CA TYR A 67 -0.12 -8.63 -11.74
C TYR A 67 -0.26 -9.68 -12.85
N LYS A 68 0.35 -10.86 -12.65
CA LYS A 68 0.34 -11.97 -13.62
C LYS A 68 0.36 -13.30 -12.88
N ASN A 69 -0.34 -14.29 -13.42
CA ASN A 69 -0.43 -15.64 -12.85
C ASN A 69 -0.89 -15.64 -11.38
N SER A 70 -1.85 -14.76 -11.07
CA SER A 70 -2.39 -14.51 -9.73
C SER A 70 -1.30 -14.10 -8.72
N SER A 71 -0.38 -13.23 -9.11
CA SER A 71 0.67 -12.72 -8.21
C SER A 71 1.20 -11.36 -8.66
N PHE A 72 1.55 -10.53 -7.70
CA PHE A 72 2.42 -9.37 -7.85
C PHE A 72 3.76 -9.77 -8.48
N GLY A 73 4.16 -9.04 -9.53
CA GLY A 73 5.35 -9.33 -10.32
C GLY A 73 6.32 -8.14 -10.43
N GLY A 74 6.24 -7.17 -9.53
CA GLY A 74 7.10 -5.99 -9.55
C GLY A 74 8.56 -6.34 -9.26
N SER A 75 9.49 -5.75 -10.03
CA SER A 75 10.89 -6.21 -10.11
C SER A 75 11.82 -5.73 -9.01
N ASN A 76 11.45 -4.70 -8.24
CA ASN A 76 12.39 -3.94 -7.41
C ASN A 76 12.17 -4.10 -5.90
N ILE A 77 11.28 -5.01 -5.50
CA ILE A 77 11.00 -5.30 -4.09
C ILE A 77 11.13 -6.80 -3.88
N GLN A 78 12.07 -7.16 -2.99
CA GLN A 78 12.13 -8.52 -2.48
C GLN A 78 11.08 -8.65 -1.38
N LEU A 79 10.00 -9.36 -1.70
CA LEU A 79 9.00 -9.72 -0.72
C LEU A 79 9.57 -10.77 0.24
N VAL A 80 9.28 -10.60 1.52
CA VAL A 80 9.54 -11.59 2.56
C VAL A 80 8.33 -12.51 2.63
N ASN A 81 8.55 -13.82 2.68
CA ASN A 81 7.44 -14.76 2.83
C ASN A 81 6.70 -14.53 4.16
N ASP A 82 5.41 -14.87 4.19
CA ASP A 82 4.57 -14.71 5.39
C ASP A 82 4.43 -13.28 5.88
N ARG A 83 4.49 -12.30 4.98
CA ARG A 83 4.40 -10.88 5.35
C ARG A 83 3.57 -10.06 4.38
N SER A 84 2.90 -9.07 4.95
CA SER A 84 2.29 -7.97 4.22
C SER A 84 3.31 -6.83 4.09
N HIS A 85 3.45 -6.30 2.88
CA HIS A 85 4.40 -5.23 2.57
C HIS A 85 3.63 -3.98 2.22
N LEU A 86 3.92 -2.90 2.93
CA LEU A 86 3.36 -1.58 2.67
C LEU A 86 4.49 -0.67 2.20
N PHE A 87 4.38 -0.14 0.98
CA PHE A 87 5.41 0.71 0.38
C PHE A 87 4.82 1.72 -0.60
N LEU A 88 5.61 2.75 -0.92
CA LEU A 88 5.23 3.78 -1.87
C LEU A 88 5.99 3.60 -3.18
N VAL A 89 5.33 3.87 -4.30
CA VAL A 89 5.94 3.90 -5.63
C VAL A 89 5.63 5.25 -6.27
N GLN A 90 6.66 6.00 -6.62
CA GLN A 90 6.57 7.13 -7.52
C GLN A 90 6.66 6.61 -8.95
N ALA A 91 5.49 6.40 -9.56
CA ALA A 91 5.33 5.97 -10.93
C ALA A 91 5.13 7.18 -11.87
N LYS A 92 5.09 6.91 -13.18
CA LYS A 92 4.87 7.92 -14.23
C LYS A 92 3.50 8.60 -14.13
N ASP A 93 2.47 7.86 -13.71
CA ASP A 93 1.10 8.32 -13.50
C ASP A 93 0.82 8.74 -12.05
N GLY A 94 1.84 8.75 -11.20
CA GLY A 94 1.82 9.37 -9.89
C GLY A 94 2.35 8.52 -8.75
N LEU A 95 2.26 9.08 -7.55
CA LEU A 95 2.58 8.41 -6.30
C LEU A 95 1.43 7.50 -5.92
N ALA A 96 1.73 6.25 -5.61
CA ALA A 96 0.75 5.29 -5.11
C ALA A 96 1.28 4.53 -3.90
N LEU A 97 0.36 4.16 -3.02
CA LEU A 97 0.58 3.26 -1.90
C LEU A 97 0.21 1.85 -2.33
N PHE A 98 1.13 0.92 -2.14
CA PHE A 98 0.97 -0.49 -2.44
C PHE A 98 0.87 -1.26 -1.13
N SER A 99 -0.09 -2.19 -1.07
CA SER A 99 -0.13 -3.26 -0.09
C SER A 99 0.01 -4.57 -0.84
N VAL A 100 0.99 -5.41 -0.48
CA VAL A 100 1.18 -6.73 -1.10
C VAL A 100 1.31 -7.79 -0.01
N HIS A 101 0.40 -8.75 -0.03
CA HIS A 101 0.40 -9.93 0.81
C HIS A 101 1.19 -11.03 0.12
N ASN A 102 2.32 -11.41 0.71
CA ASN A 102 3.11 -12.51 0.19
C ASN A 102 2.75 -13.79 0.93
N SER A 103 2.42 -14.85 0.18
CA SER A 103 2.17 -16.18 0.75
C SER A 103 3.34 -16.65 1.61
N PRO A 104 3.09 -17.60 2.53
CA PRO A 104 4.17 -18.38 3.10
C PRO A 104 5.09 -18.97 2.06
N ALA A 105 6.30 -19.30 2.52
CA ALA A 105 7.34 -19.93 1.72
C ALA A 105 6.75 -21.07 0.89
N THR A 106 7.32 -21.33 -0.29
CA THR A 106 6.87 -22.36 -1.25
C THR A 106 6.66 -23.77 -0.65
N SER A 107 7.19 -24.02 0.54
CA SER A 107 6.97 -25.22 1.35
C SER A 107 5.60 -25.28 2.04
N ASP A 108 4.94 -24.15 2.31
CA ASP A 108 3.59 -24.09 2.86
C ASP A 108 2.57 -23.90 1.73
N ARG A 109 1.55 -24.74 1.73
CA ARG A 109 0.63 -24.93 0.59
C ARG A 109 -0.79 -24.44 0.89
N THR A 110 -0.95 -23.47 1.79
CA THR A 110 -2.28 -23.12 2.31
C THR A 110 -2.85 -21.84 1.69
N GLY A 111 -2.02 -20.93 1.22
CA GLY A 111 -2.47 -19.62 0.73
C GLY A 111 -2.76 -18.68 1.91
N GLY A 112 -3.73 -17.79 1.79
CA GLY A 112 -4.11 -16.93 2.91
C GLY A 112 -5.24 -15.96 2.60
N ASN A 113 -5.62 -15.19 3.60
CA ASN A 113 -6.58 -14.10 3.47
C ASN A 113 -6.15 -12.88 4.29
N ALA A 114 -6.63 -11.71 3.86
CA ALA A 114 -6.45 -10.47 4.59
C ALA A 114 -7.70 -9.61 4.47
N ARG A 115 -8.05 -8.93 5.56
CA ARG A 115 -9.06 -7.88 5.57
C ARG A 115 -8.43 -6.62 6.13
N MET A 116 -8.55 -5.53 5.41
CA MET A 116 -7.89 -4.28 5.76
C MET A 116 -8.83 -3.10 5.63
N GLN A 117 -8.59 -2.07 6.45
CA GLN A 117 -9.13 -0.75 6.25
C GLN A 117 -8.01 0.27 6.30
N PHE A 118 -8.06 1.25 5.39
CA PHE A 118 -7.14 2.37 5.32
C PHE A 118 -7.93 3.67 5.25
N ASP A 119 -7.59 4.59 6.15
CA ASP A 119 -8.12 5.95 6.11
C ASP A 119 -7.03 6.89 5.57
N LEU A 120 -7.34 7.59 4.48
CA LEU A 120 -6.56 8.63 3.85
C LEU A 120 -6.99 9.99 4.40
N LEU A 121 -6.12 10.60 5.21
CA LEU A 121 -6.40 11.87 5.87
C LEU A 121 -5.62 13.01 5.21
N GLY A 122 -6.30 14.12 4.97
CA GLY A 122 -5.67 15.37 4.54
C GLY A 122 -5.36 15.47 3.05
N ASP A 123 -5.71 14.46 2.24
CA ASP A 123 -5.65 14.60 0.78
C ASP A 123 -6.95 15.26 0.28
N PRO A 124 -6.92 16.53 -0.19
CA PRO A 124 -8.12 17.21 -0.65
C PRO A 124 -8.75 16.54 -1.87
N ASN A 125 -7.95 15.81 -2.65
CA ASN A 125 -8.40 15.21 -3.88
C ASN A 125 -8.81 13.74 -3.71
N LYS A 126 -8.55 13.13 -2.54
CA LYS A 126 -8.85 11.71 -2.26
C LYS A 126 -8.08 10.75 -3.18
N ALA A 127 -8.18 9.45 -2.96
CA ALA A 127 -7.55 8.45 -3.84
C ALA A 127 -8.58 7.47 -4.42
N SER A 128 -8.20 6.72 -5.45
CA SER A 128 -8.95 5.57 -5.96
C SER A 128 -8.05 4.33 -5.94
N PHE A 129 -8.65 3.15 -6.10
CA PHE A 129 -7.86 1.97 -6.44
C PHE A 129 -7.29 2.14 -7.86
N MET A 130 -5.96 2.09 -7.97
CA MET A 130 -5.25 2.07 -9.25
C MET A 130 -4.98 0.64 -9.72
N VAL A 131 -4.88 -0.30 -8.77
CA VAL A 131 -4.83 -1.74 -9.03
C VAL A 131 -5.73 -2.46 -8.05
N ARG A 132 -6.54 -3.38 -8.60
CA ARG A 132 -7.29 -4.43 -7.91
C ARG A 132 -6.88 -5.71 -8.62
N ASP A 133 -6.24 -6.61 -7.92
CA ASP A 133 -5.52 -7.69 -8.58
C ASP A 133 -6.44 -8.86 -8.94
N ASP A 134 -7.35 -9.26 -8.05
CA ASP A 134 -8.37 -10.28 -8.32
C ASP A 134 -9.80 -9.72 -8.42
N ALA A 135 -10.57 -10.27 -9.37
CA ALA A 135 -11.97 -9.89 -9.59
C ALA A 135 -12.93 -10.49 -8.53
N SER A 136 -12.52 -11.55 -7.85
CA SER A 136 -13.26 -12.19 -6.76
C SER A 136 -13.13 -11.46 -5.43
N ASP A 137 -12.16 -10.56 -5.33
CA ASP A 137 -11.91 -9.81 -4.11
C ASP A 137 -12.86 -8.63 -3.95
N THR A 138 -13.03 -8.24 -2.70
CA THR A 138 -13.94 -7.17 -2.34
C THR A 138 -13.14 -5.90 -2.05
N TYR A 139 -13.41 -4.86 -2.82
CA TYR A 139 -12.80 -3.53 -2.67
C TYR A 139 -13.90 -2.49 -2.45
N LEU A 140 -13.83 -1.74 -1.37
CA LEU A 140 -14.77 -0.67 -1.05
C LEU A 140 -14.03 0.66 -0.95
N VAL A 141 -14.70 1.71 -1.41
CA VAL A 141 -14.34 3.10 -1.16
C VAL A 141 -15.52 3.77 -0.44
N ASN A 142 -15.27 4.31 0.74
CA ASN A 142 -16.28 4.95 1.60
C ASN A 142 -17.52 4.07 1.81
N GLY A 143 -17.32 2.78 2.06
CA GLY A 143 -18.39 1.79 2.24
C GLY A 143 -19.07 1.33 0.94
N THR A 144 -18.71 1.88 -0.22
CA THR A 144 -19.30 1.53 -1.51
C THR A 144 -18.42 0.51 -2.23
N VAL A 145 -19.00 -0.64 -2.61
CA VAL A 145 -18.29 -1.68 -3.38
C VAL A 145 -17.92 -1.16 -4.76
N ILE A 146 -16.68 -1.39 -5.17
CA ILE A 146 -16.15 -1.05 -6.48
C ILE A 146 -16.47 -2.18 -7.48
N ASN A 147 -17.11 -1.82 -8.57
CA ASN A 147 -17.46 -2.65 -9.71
C ASN A 147 -17.03 -1.96 -11.02
N ALA A 148 -17.49 -2.46 -12.17
CA ALA A 148 -17.14 -1.89 -13.47
C ALA A 148 -17.66 -0.45 -13.65
N ALA A 149 -18.84 -0.13 -13.13
CA ALA A 149 -19.51 1.16 -13.32
C ALA A 149 -18.90 2.29 -12.48
N ASN A 150 -18.23 1.97 -11.37
CA ASN A 150 -17.62 2.94 -10.45
C ASN A 150 -16.13 2.62 -10.17
N SER A 151 -15.44 2.04 -11.16
CA SER A 151 -14.04 1.60 -11.05
C SER A 151 -13.04 2.71 -10.69
N THR A 152 -13.42 3.98 -10.90
CA THR A 152 -12.61 5.16 -10.60
C THR A 152 -13.11 5.94 -9.38
N LEU A 153 -14.00 5.36 -8.57
CA LEU A 153 -14.53 6.01 -7.37
C LEU A 153 -13.38 6.43 -6.45
N ARG A 154 -13.41 7.71 -6.05
CA ARG A 154 -12.41 8.30 -5.15
C ARG A 154 -12.97 8.47 -3.75
N GLY A 155 -12.15 8.21 -2.75
CA GLY A 155 -12.54 8.31 -1.34
C GLY A 155 -11.37 8.47 -0.39
N ASP A 156 -11.73 8.55 0.87
CA ASP A 156 -10.83 8.71 2.01
C ASP A 156 -10.82 7.48 2.90
N THR A 157 -11.73 6.53 2.70
CA THR A 157 -11.76 5.24 3.40
C THR A 157 -11.73 4.11 2.38
N PHE A 158 -10.78 3.19 2.53
CA PHE A 158 -10.63 2.04 1.65
C PHE A 158 -10.73 0.77 2.49
N THR A 159 -11.57 -0.16 2.07
CA THR A 159 -11.67 -1.48 2.71
C THR A 159 -11.40 -2.56 1.68
N THR A 160 -10.58 -3.54 2.03
CA THR A 160 -10.29 -4.70 1.17
C THR A 160 -10.57 -6.00 1.92
N ALA A 161 -11.04 -7.01 1.18
CA ALA A 161 -11.04 -8.40 1.62
C ALA A 161 -10.50 -9.26 0.48
N GLN A 162 -9.37 -9.90 0.75
CA GLN A 162 -8.48 -10.49 -0.24
C GLN A 162 -8.18 -11.94 0.12
N ASN A 163 -8.05 -12.80 -0.89
CA ASN A 163 -7.73 -14.21 -0.70
C ASN A 163 -6.81 -14.72 -1.80
N TRP A 164 -5.66 -15.26 -1.42
CA TRP A 164 -4.72 -15.83 -2.37
C TRP A 164 -4.54 -17.33 -2.20
N GLN A 165 -4.23 -17.95 -3.33
CA GLN A 165 -3.92 -19.37 -3.41
C GLN A 165 -2.54 -19.70 -2.82
N PRO A 166 -2.26 -20.98 -2.58
CA PRO A 166 -0.93 -21.45 -2.19
C PRO A 166 0.19 -20.96 -3.11
N GLY A 167 1.23 -20.34 -2.53
CA GLY A 167 2.39 -19.84 -3.26
C GLY A 167 2.11 -18.62 -4.14
N LYS A 168 0.97 -17.96 -3.94
CA LYS A 168 0.56 -16.75 -4.66
C LYS A 168 0.68 -15.50 -3.79
N THR A 169 0.60 -14.34 -4.41
CA THR A 169 0.55 -13.07 -3.72
C THR A 169 -0.72 -12.33 -4.07
N ASP A 170 -1.14 -11.48 -3.16
CA ASP A 170 -2.34 -10.66 -3.25
C ASP A 170 -2.00 -9.21 -2.90
N GLY A 171 -2.95 -8.29 -3.06
CA GLY A 171 -2.77 -6.91 -2.69
C GLY A 171 -3.47 -5.92 -3.59
N PHE A 172 -3.08 -4.66 -3.47
CA PHE A 172 -3.69 -3.58 -4.23
C PHE A 172 -2.76 -2.38 -4.28
N ALA A 173 -3.12 -1.42 -5.12
CA ALA A 173 -2.52 -0.08 -5.09
C ALA A 173 -3.60 1.00 -5.06
N ILE A 174 -3.43 1.99 -4.19
CA ILE A 174 -4.26 3.21 -4.16
C ILE A 174 -3.45 4.45 -4.56
N GLY A 175 -4.11 5.37 -5.24
CA GLY A 175 -3.55 6.64 -5.67
C GLY A 175 -4.51 7.41 -6.59
N SER A 176 -4.07 8.47 -7.26
CA SER A 176 -2.77 9.12 -7.11
C SER A 176 -2.71 9.96 -5.84
N LEU A 177 -1.57 9.92 -5.14
CA LEU A 177 -1.29 10.61 -3.88
C LEU A 177 -0.39 11.85 -4.08
N ASN A 178 -0.48 12.47 -5.26
CA ASN A 178 0.43 13.51 -5.73
C ASN A 178 0.15 14.93 -5.19
N ASP A 179 -0.97 15.12 -4.50
CA ASP A 179 -1.54 16.45 -4.30
C ASP A 179 -1.00 17.19 -3.06
N ASN A 180 -1.40 18.46 -2.93
CA ASN A 180 -1.03 19.28 -1.77
C ASN A 180 -1.89 18.90 -0.57
N TRP A 181 -1.41 17.95 0.22
CA TRP A 181 -2.13 17.48 1.40
C TRP A 181 -2.19 18.58 2.46
N THR A 182 -3.40 18.85 2.94
CA THR A 182 -3.69 19.78 4.03
C THR A 182 -3.89 19.00 5.32
N THR A 183 -3.14 19.34 6.37
CA THR A 183 -3.26 18.72 7.70
C THR A 183 -4.50 19.15 8.46
#